data_AF-A0A060ZSJ6-F1
#
_entry.id   AF-A0A060ZSJ6-F1
#
_cell.length_a   1.000
_cell.length_b   1.000
_cell.length_c   1.000
_cell.angle_alpha   90.00
_cell.angle_beta   90.00
_cell.angle_gamma   90.00
#
_symmetry.space_group_name_H-M   'P 1'
#
loop_
_entity.id
_entity.type
_entity.pdbx_description
1 polymer ?
#
loop_
_entity_poly.entity_id
_entity_poly.type
_entity_poly.pdbx_seq_one_letter_code
_entity_poly.pdbx_strand_id
1 'polypeptide(L)' 'MATSTAQKVIVHDDENTTAPCEAGLQLREEWRTVLEHAAGCLACRTPGAVCSEGGRLLRTYEEAVRQTRSGGSA' A
#
# COMPACT_ATOMS: atom_id res chain seq x y z
N MET A 1 7.14 -51.38 -8.09
CA MET A 1 6.65 -50.26 -7.26
C MET A 1 7.55 -49.07 -7.48
N ALA A 2 7.12 -48.10 -8.31
CA ALA A 2 7.62 -46.72 -8.37
C ALA A 2 6.85 -45.99 -9.48
N THR A 3 5.69 -45.42 -9.14
CA THR A 3 5.04 -44.41 -9.99
C THR A 3 5.25 -43.08 -9.30
N SER A 4 6.29 -42.36 -9.70
CA SER A 4 6.47 -40.96 -9.35
C SER A 4 6.55 -40.15 -10.63
N THR A 5 6.11 -38.91 -10.50
CA THR A 5 6.16 -37.85 -11.52
C THR A 5 4.92 -37.76 -12.42
N ALA A 6 3.90 -37.11 -11.87
CA ALA A 6 3.04 -36.22 -12.64
C ALA A 6 2.52 -35.10 -11.73
N GLN A 7 3.37 -34.11 -11.44
CA GLN A 7 2.90 -32.80 -10.96
C GLN A 7 3.20 -31.77 -12.05
N LYS A 8 2.27 -31.66 -13.00
CA LYS A 8 2.23 -30.58 -13.97
C LYS A 8 1.45 -29.41 -13.35
N VAL A 9 2.10 -28.63 -12.50
CA VAL A 9 1.62 -27.27 -12.23
C VAL A 9 2.19 -26.45 -13.39
N ILE A 10 1.35 -26.19 -14.39
CA ILE A 10 1.65 -25.15 -15.37
C ILE A 10 1.47 -23.84 -14.61
N VAL A 11 2.52 -23.42 -13.89
CA VAL A 11 2.67 -22.03 -13.51
C VAL A 11 2.91 -21.32 -14.83
N HIS A 12 1.97 -20.48 -15.25
CA HIS A 12 2.23 -19.57 -16.35
C HIS A 12 3.39 -18.68 -15.93
N ASP A 13 4.53 -18.90 -16.57
CA ASP A 13 5.68 -18.02 -16.58
C ASP A 13 5.27 -16.77 -17.37
N ASP A 14 4.96 -15.68 -16.65
CA ASP A 14 4.92 -14.34 -17.21
C ASP A 14 5.83 -13.47 -16.34
N GLU A 15 7.05 -13.31 -16.85
CA GLU A 15 8.18 -12.53 -16.35
C GLU A 15 7.88 -11.01 -16.36
N ASN A 16 6.78 -10.59 -15.74
CA ASN A 16 6.45 -9.18 -15.47
C ASN A 16 5.79 -8.96 -14.09
N THR A 17 5.87 -9.94 -13.18
CA THR A 17 5.36 -9.79 -11.80
C THR A 17 6.38 -9.07 -10.91
N THR A 18 6.65 -7.79 -11.18
CA THR A 18 7.29 -6.90 -10.20
C THR A 18 6.21 -6.16 -9.41
N ALA A 19 5.95 -6.66 -8.21
CA ALA A 19 5.42 -5.95 -7.03
C ALA A 19 4.08 -5.16 -7.07
N PRO A 20 2.93 -5.68 -7.56
CA PRO A 20 1.64 -5.05 -7.27
C PRO A 20 1.25 -5.13 -5.78
N CYS A 21 1.73 -6.16 -5.07
CA CYS A 21 1.34 -6.43 -3.69
C CYS A 21 2.04 -5.50 -2.68
N GLU A 22 3.31 -5.15 -2.90
CA GLU A 22 4.08 -4.35 -1.94
C GLU A 22 3.61 -2.89 -1.91
N ALA A 23 3.34 -2.28 -3.07
CA ALA A 23 2.73 -0.95 -3.13
C ALA A 23 1.35 -0.92 -2.47
N GLY A 24 0.55 -1.98 -2.65
CA GLY A 24 -0.74 -2.12 -1.98
C GLY A 24 -0.64 -2.29 -0.46
N LEU A 25 0.41 -2.93 0.05
CA LEU A 25 0.69 -3.06 1.49
C LEU A 25 1.17 -1.74 2.08
N GLN A 26 2.10 -1.06 1.41
CA GLN A 26 2.56 0.28 1.81
C GLN A 26 1.38 1.25 1.89
N LEU A 27 0.51 1.26 0.89
CA LEU A 27 -0.67 2.13 0.89
C LEU A 27 -1.60 1.89 2.10
N ARG A 28 -1.77 0.63 2.50
CA ARG A 28 -2.57 0.26 3.68
C ARG A 28 -1.91 0.72 4.97
N GLU A 29 -0.59 0.61 5.06
CA GLU A 29 0.18 1.02 6.23
C GLU A 29 0.16 2.54 6.40
N GLU A 30 0.43 3.29 5.32
CA GLU A 30 0.34 4.76 5.31
C GLU A 30 -1.06 5.24 5.68
N TRP A 31 -2.11 4.62 5.11
CA TRP A 31 -3.49 4.96 5.46
C TRP A 31 -3.81 4.66 6.92
N ARG A 32 -3.31 3.55 7.46
CA ARG A 32 -3.51 3.19 8.87
C ARG A 32 -2.85 4.23 9.78
N THR A 33 -1.64 4.68 9.47
CA THR A 33 -0.95 5.73 10.24
C THR A 33 -1.71 7.05 10.24
N VAL A 34 -2.29 7.46 9.09
CA VAL A 34 -3.16 8.65 9.01
C VAL A 34 -4.35 8.53 9.97
N LEU A 35 -5.02 7.36 9.97
CA LEU A 35 -6.17 7.11 10.84
C LEU A 35 -5.80 7.07 12.33
N GLU A 36 -4.70 6.42 12.68
CA GLU A 36 -4.20 6.36 14.06
C GLU A 36 -3.84 7.75 14.59
N HIS A 37 -3.21 8.59 13.76
CA HIS A 37 -2.94 9.97 14.12
C HIS A 37 -4.24 10.77 14.31
N ALA A 38 -5.20 10.66 13.38
CA ALA A 38 -6.47 11.37 13.47
C ALA A 38 -7.28 10.97 14.71
N ALA A 39 -7.21 9.70 15.13
CA ALA A 39 -7.86 9.21 16.35
C ALA A 39 -7.20 9.79 17.63
N GLY A 40 -5.88 9.94 17.65
CA GLY A 40 -5.13 10.45 18.80
C GLY A 40 -5.08 11.97 18.90
N CYS A 41 -5.11 12.69 17.78
CA CYS A 41 -4.86 14.13 17.74
C CYS A 41 -6.13 14.94 17.97
N LEU A 42 -6.13 15.85 18.96
CA LEU A 42 -7.27 16.73 19.24
C LEU A 42 -7.52 17.73 18.10
N ALA A 43 -6.45 18.24 17.48
CA ALA A 43 -6.57 19.16 16.34
C ALA A 43 -7.27 18.48 15.15
N CYS A 44 -6.89 17.24 14.81
CA CYS A 44 -7.56 16.50 13.72
C CYS A 44 -9.03 16.16 14.03
N ARG A 45 -9.40 16.03 15.31
CA ARG A 45 -10.78 15.80 15.74
C ARG A 45 -11.61 17.08 15.82
N THR A 46 -10.97 18.24 15.83
CA THR A 46 -11.64 19.53 15.95
C THR A 46 -11.93 20.09 14.55
N PRO A 47 -13.21 20.29 14.18
CA PRO A 47 -13.56 20.88 12.90
C PRO A 47 -12.92 22.27 12.74
N GLY A 48 -12.27 22.52 11.61
CA GLY A 48 -11.63 23.81 11.32
C GLY A 48 -10.25 24.00 11.95
N ALA A 49 -9.76 23.09 12.79
CA ALA A 49 -8.37 23.09 13.23
C ALA A 49 -7.48 22.43 12.17
N VAL A 50 -6.28 23.01 11.96
CA VAL A 50 -5.29 22.47 11.03
C VAL A 50 -4.18 21.79 11.81
N CYS A 51 -3.89 20.53 11.45
CA CYS A 51 -2.77 19.78 12.00
C CYS A 51 -1.69 19.60 10.93
N SER A 52 -0.52 20.20 11.13
CA SER A 52 0.60 20.10 10.19
C SER A 52 1.08 18.65 10.02
N GLU A 53 1.09 17.86 11.10
CA GLU A 53 1.49 16.46 11.06
C GLU A 53 0.46 15.61 10.31
N GLY A 54 -0.83 15.79 10.59
CA GLY A 54 -1.90 15.13 9.84
C GLY A 54 -1.86 15.45 8.35
N GLY A 55 -1.58 16.72 7.99
CA GLY A 55 -1.42 17.13 6.60
C GLY A 55 -0.19 16.51 5.92
N ARG A 56 0.90 16.30 6.66
CA ARG A 56 2.09 15.61 6.14
C ARG A 56 1.82 14.13 5.90
N LEU A 57 1.17 13.44 6.84
CA LEU A 57 0.79 12.03 6.69
C LEU A 57 -0.16 11.82 5.50
N LEU A 58 -1.14 12.72 5.34
CA LEU A 58 -2.07 12.65 4.22
C LEU A 58 -1.35 12.83 2.87
N ARG A 59 -0.40 13.76 2.78
CA ARG A 59 0.40 13.98 1.57
C ARG A 59 1.21 12.74 1.20
N THR A 60 1.85 12.09 2.18
CA THR A 60 2.59 10.84 1.96
C THR A 60 1.69 9.75 1.41
N TYR A 61 0.50 9.58 1.98
CA TYR A 61 -0.50 8.63 1.47
C TYR A 61 -0.90 8.96 0.02
N GLU A 62 -1.22 10.22 -0.29
CA GLU A 62 -1.59 10.65 -1.65
C GLU A 62 -0.45 10.43 -2.66
N GLU A 63 0.80 10.60 -2.25
CA GLU A 63 1.99 10.28 -3.05
C GLU A 63 2.11 8.78 -3.29
N ALA A 64 1.87 7.95 -2.28
CA ALA A 64 1.83 6.50 -2.42
C ALA A 64 0.71 6.04 -3.36
N VAL A 65 -0.49 6.64 -3.27
CA VAL A 65 -1.60 6.38 -4.21
C VAL A 65 -1.18 6.70 -5.64
N ARG A 66 -0.53 7.86 -5.86
CA ARG A 66 -0.08 8.29 -7.19
C ARG A 66 0.96 7.33 -7.78
N GLN A 67 1.92 6.89 -6.97
CA GLN A 67 2.94 5.92 -7.38
C GLN A 67 2.33 4.56 -7.73
N THR A 68 1.36 4.11 -6.93
CA THR A 68 0.64 2.84 -7.17
C THR A 68 -0.19 2.91 -8.46
N ARG A 69 -0.85 4.04 -8.72
CA ARG A 69 -1.67 4.24 -9.94
C ARG A 69 -0.82 4.40 -11.20
N SER A 70 0.38 4.93 -11.08
CA SER A 70 1.29 5.14 -12.22
C SER A 70 2.06 3.87 -12.61
N GLY A 71 1.81 2.73 -11.93
CA GLY A 71 2.40 1.45 -12.31
C GLY A 71 3.92 1.42 -12.21
N GLY A 72 4.49 2.04 -11.17
CA GLY A 72 5.91 1.88 -10.80
C GLY A 72 6.89 1.85 -11.97
N SER A 73 7.08 2.96 -12.68
CA SER A 73 8.25 3.12 -13.55
C SER A 73 8.59 4.60 -13.69
N ALA A 74 9.68 4.98 -13.01
CA ALA A 74 10.61 5.98 -13.52
C ALA A 74 11.87 5.22 -13.92
#